data_AF-A0A433BAF5-F1
#
_entry.id   AF-A0A433BAF5-F1
#
_cell.length_a   1.000
_cell.length_b   1.000
_cell.length_c   1.000
_cell.angle_alpha   90.00
_cell.angle_beta   90.00
_cell.angle_gamma   90.00
#
_symmetry.space_group_name_H-M   'P 1'
#
loop_
_entity.id
_entity.type
_entity.pdbx_description
1 polymer ?
#
loop_
_entity_poly.entity_id
_entity_poly.type
_entity_poly.pdbx_seq_one_letter_code
_entity_poly.pdbx_strand_id
1 'polypeptide(L)'
;MLIAEFADAGDKVSLVLRPRRFGKSTNLSMLRLFFERIDGESKSERESRRALFGGMKIANERPELLDNAFGKYPVIYLSLKDISGKTWDEMLIDIRTTISKVYAEHRYLQEHLQDEEIIKFDRIVREDPSYPTLRHALGELSEYLARYHQQKCIVLIDEYDAPIGAAYHKGYYDDAMDFFRPMFSSLLK
;
A
#
# COMPACT_ATOMS: atom_id res chain seq x y z
N MET A 1 -18.44 -12.76 -0.50
CA MET A 1 -17.63 -12.43 0.69
C MET A 1 -16.38 -11.70 0.21
N LEU A 2 -16.07 -10.50 0.73
CA LEU A 2 -15.04 -9.64 0.13
C LEU A 2 -13.65 -10.32 -0.04
N ILE A 3 -13.14 -11.01 0.99
CA ILE A 3 -11.84 -11.71 0.90
C ILE A 3 -11.85 -12.77 -0.22
N ALA A 4 -12.92 -13.57 -0.27
CA ALA A 4 -13.07 -14.60 -1.28
C ALA A 4 -13.20 -14.01 -2.68
N GLU A 5 -14.04 -12.98 -2.84
CA GLU A 5 -14.20 -12.26 -4.11
C GLU A 5 -12.88 -11.63 -4.58
N PHE A 6 -12.11 -11.03 -3.67
CA PHE A 6 -10.80 -10.48 -3.98
C PHE A 6 -9.79 -11.55 -4.40
N ALA A 7 -9.77 -12.70 -3.70
CA ALA A 7 -8.88 -13.81 -4.03
C ALA A 7 -9.24 -14.47 -5.37
N ASP A 8 -10.53 -14.61 -5.67
CA ASP A 8 -11.02 -15.29 -6.87
C ASP A 8 -10.97 -14.43 -8.12
N ALA A 9 -11.03 -13.10 -7.99
CA ALA A 9 -11.05 -12.18 -9.13
C ALA A 9 -9.85 -12.40 -10.08
N GLY A 10 -8.67 -12.74 -9.53
CA GLY A 10 -7.45 -12.97 -10.33
C GLY A 10 -6.97 -11.74 -11.12
N ASP A 11 -7.62 -10.59 -10.94
CA ASP A 11 -7.31 -9.35 -11.62
C ASP A 11 -5.96 -8.79 -11.15
N LYS A 12 -5.17 -8.28 -12.10
CA LYS A 12 -3.89 -7.60 -11.77
C LYS A 12 -4.12 -6.29 -11.00
N VAL A 13 -5.24 -5.61 -11.27
CA VAL A 13 -5.63 -4.35 -10.63
C VAL A 13 -7.14 -4.36 -10.41
N SER A 14 -7.56 -4.19 -9.16
CA SER A 14 -8.98 -4.11 -8.78
C SER A 14 -9.31 -2.70 -8.27
N LEU A 15 -10.29 -2.02 -8.88
CA LEU A 15 -10.77 -0.72 -8.44
C LEU A 15 -12.16 -0.82 -7.80
N VAL A 16 -12.26 -0.50 -6.51
CA VAL A 16 -13.54 -0.54 -5.78
C VAL A 16 -14.17 0.86 -5.68
N LEU A 17 -15.00 1.21 -6.67
CA LEU A 17 -15.77 2.47 -6.68
C LEU A 17 -17.07 2.31 -5.88
N ARG A 18 -17.25 3.06 -4.78
CA ARG A 18 -18.52 3.13 -3.99
C ARG A 18 -18.72 4.48 -3.28
N PRO A 19 -19.95 4.81 -2.82
CA PRO A 19 -20.26 6.07 -2.13
C PRO A 19 -19.48 6.30 -0.81
N ARG A 20 -19.47 7.55 -0.32
CA ARG A 20 -18.86 7.93 0.96
C ARG A 20 -19.47 7.14 2.13
N ARG A 21 -18.64 6.83 3.14
CA ARG A 21 -19.00 6.12 4.39
C ARG A 21 -19.47 4.67 4.24
N PHE A 22 -19.15 4.02 3.13
CA PHE A 22 -19.51 2.61 2.88
C PHE A 22 -18.52 1.59 3.50
N GLY A 23 -17.72 1.99 4.49
CA GLY A 23 -16.76 1.10 5.15
C GLY A 23 -15.56 0.67 4.29
N LYS A 24 -15.17 1.46 3.29
CA LYS A 24 -14.04 1.13 2.39
C LYS A 24 -12.73 0.94 3.14
N SER A 25 -12.36 1.90 3.99
CA SER A 25 -11.14 1.81 4.81
C SER A 25 -11.16 0.55 5.67
N THR A 26 -12.30 0.25 6.31
CA THR A 26 -12.48 -0.99 7.09
C THR A 26 -12.28 -2.25 6.24
N ASN A 27 -12.80 -2.26 5.02
CA ASN A 27 -12.62 -3.36 4.08
C ASN A 27 -11.17 -3.52 3.65
N LEU A 28 -10.46 -2.44 3.32
CA LEU A 28 -9.04 -2.48 2.98
C LEU A 28 -8.19 -2.91 4.18
N SER A 29 -8.49 -2.42 5.38
CA SER A 29 -7.82 -2.88 6.61
C SER A 29 -8.06 -4.36 6.87
N MET A 30 -9.25 -4.89 6.58
CA MET A 30 -9.55 -6.30 6.70
C MET A 30 -8.81 -7.15 5.65
N LEU A 31 -8.71 -6.68 4.40
CA LEU A 31 -7.89 -7.31 3.37
C LEU A 31 -6.41 -7.31 3.76
N ARG A 32 -5.88 -6.17 4.24
CA ARG A 32 -4.53 -6.06 4.79
C ARG A 32 -4.33 -7.09 5.91
N LEU A 33 -5.19 -7.09 6.92
CA LEU A 33 -5.14 -8.02 8.05
C LEU A 33 -5.16 -9.49 7.62
N PHE A 34 -5.88 -9.83 6.55
CA PHE A 34 -5.97 -11.20 6.05
C PHE A 34 -4.75 -11.61 5.23
N PHE A 35 -4.32 -10.80 4.25
CA PHE A 35 -3.29 -11.20 3.29
C PHE A 35 -1.87 -10.86 3.72
N GLU A 36 -1.68 -9.84 4.57
CA GLU A 36 -0.36 -9.28 4.90
C GLU A 36 0.52 -10.31 5.61
N ARG A 37 1.67 -10.56 5.00
CA ARG A 37 2.81 -11.22 5.61
C ARG A 37 3.58 -10.15 6.40
N ILE A 38 3.62 -10.32 7.71
CA ILE A 38 4.33 -9.41 8.61
C ILE A 38 5.71 -10.01 8.87
N ASP A 39 6.75 -9.23 8.59
CA ASP A 39 8.13 -9.64 8.85
C ASP A 39 8.42 -9.64 10.36
N GLY A 40 9.11 -10.67 10.85
CA GLY A 40 9.34 -10.86 12.29
C GLY A 40 8.11 -11.30 13.12
N GLU A 41 6.94 -11.52 12.51
CA GLU A 41 5.73 -12.00 13.22
C GLU A 41 5.97 -13.39 13.84
N SER A 42 5.75 -13.50 15.14
CA SER A 42 5.84 -14.78 15.84
C SER A 42 4.67 -15.70 15.48
N LYS A 43 4.87 -17.01 15.67
CA LYS A 43 3.81 -18.00 15.44
C LYS A 43 2.52 -17.70 16.25
N SER A 44 2.68 -17.25 17.50
CA SER A 44 1.56 -16.91 18.38
C SER A 44 0.77 -15.69 17.90
N GLU A 45 1.46 -14.64 17.44
CA GLU A 45 0.82 -13.44 16.88
C GLU A 45 0.05 -13.79 15.61
N ARG A 46 0.66 -14.59 14.74
CA ARG A 46 0.02 -15.07 13.51
C ARG A 46 -1.22 -15.92 13.79
N GLU A 47 -1.16 -16.81 14.77
CA GLU A 47 -2.31 -17.63 15.19
C GLU A 47 -3.44 -16.77 15.78
N SER A 48 -3.08 -15.78 16.60
CA SER A 48 -4.03 -14.81 17.18
C SER A 48 -4.73 -14.00 16.09
N ARG A 49 -3.98 -13.54 15.07
CA ARG A 49 -4.53 -12.83 13.91
C ARG A 49 -5.43 -13.74 13.06
N ARG A 50 -5.03 -15.00 12.84
CA ARG A 50 -5.85 -15.99 12.11
C ARG A 50 -7.15 -16.29 12.85
N ALA A 51 -7.12 -16.35 14.17
CA ALA A 51 -8.28 -16.63 15.01
C ALA A 51 -9.39 -15.58 14.87
N LEU A 52 -9.06 -14.33 14.53
CA LEU A 52 -10.05 -13.28 14.24
C LEU A 52 -11.02 -13.68 13.13
N PHE A 53 -10.60 -14.56 12.21
CA PHE A 53 -11.42 -15.04 11.11
C PHE A 53 -12.17 -16.35 11.40
N GLY A 54 -11.85 -17.04 12.51
CA GLY A 54 -12.35 -18.40 12.78
C GLY A 54 -13.87 -18.49 12.95
N GLY A 55 -14.53 -17.45 13.45
CA GLY A 55 -15.99 -17.37 13.57
C GLY A 55 -16.70 -16.74 12.36
N MET A 56 -15.95 -16.34 11.33
CA MET A 56 -16.49 -15.64 10.17
C MET A 56 -16.89 -16.62 9.07
N LYS A 57 -17.77 -16.19 8.15
CA LYS A 57 -18.20 -17.01 7.01
C LYS A 57 -17.04 -17.54 6.17
N ILE A 58 -15.95 -16.78 6.04
CA ILE A 58 -14.76 -17.19 5.28
C ILE A 58 -14.13 -18.47 5.83
N ALA A 59 -14.14 -18.68 7.15
CA ALA A 59 -13.57 -19.88 7.77
C ALA A 59 -14.41 -21.14 7.54
N ASN A 60 -15.73 -20.98 7.44
CA ASN A 60 -16.64 -22.10 7.22
C ASN A 60 -16.82 -22.42 5.73
N GLU A 61 -16.96 -21.40 4.89
CA GLU A 61 -17.33 -21.54 3.49
C GLU A 61 -16.11 -21.60 2.55
N ARG A 62 -14.95 -21.05 2.95
CA ARG A 62 -13.71 -20.99 2.15
C ARG A 62 -12.44 -21.26 3.00
N PRO A 63 -12.38 -22.37 3.75
CA PRO A 63 -11.25 -22.68 4.64
C PRO A 63 -9.91 -22.73 3.89
N GLU A 64 -9.90 -23.12 2.63
CA GLU A 64 -8.71 -23.19 1.80
C GLU A 64 -8.04 -21.82 1.59
N LEU A 65 -8.77 -20.71 1.69
CA LEU A 65 -8.17 -19.37 1.66
C LEU A 65 -7.40 -19.05 2.95
N LEU A 66 -7.84 -19.56 4.11
CA LEU A 66 -7.08 -19.41 5.35
C LEU A 66 -5.77 -20.21 5.33
N ASP A 67 -5.75 -21.33 4.61
CA ASP A 67 -4.56 -22.18 4.54
C ASP A 67 -3.61 -21.71 3.44
N ASN A 68 -4.17 -21.27 2.32
CA ASN A 68 -3.39 -20.96 1.12
C ASN A 68 -3.05 -19.49 0.93
N ALA A 69 -3.80 -18.55 1.50
CA ALA A 69 -3.62 -17.12 1.23
C ALA A 69 -3.39 -16.25 2.48
N PHE A 70 -3.87 -16.68 3.66
CA PHE A 70 -3.71 -15.89 4.89
C PHE A 70 -2.24 -15.59 5.18
N GLY A 71 -1.93 -14.32 5.38
CA GLY A 71 -0.61 -13.79 5.73
C GLY A 71 0.53 -14.25 4.82
N LYS A 72 0.28 -14.41 3.52
CA LYS A 72 1.28 -14.88 2.55
C LYS A 72 1.87 -13.79 1.68
N TYR A 73 1.26 -12.61 1.60
CA TYR A 73 1.63 -11.58 0.63
C TYR A 73 2.25 -10.38 1.32
N PRO A 74 3.37 -9.82 0.82
CA PRO A 74 3.75 -8.47 1.21
C PRO A 74 2.66 -7.50 0.78
N VAL A 75 2.29 -6.55 1.64
CA VAL A 75 1.24 -5.57 1.36
C VAL A 75 1.82 -4.16 1.44
N ILE A 76 1.59 -3.37 0.41
CA ILE A 76 1.75 -1.91 0.46
C ILE A 76 0.37 -1.32 0.72
N TYR A 77 0.19 -0.67 1.87
CA TYR A 77 -1.03 0.07 2.18
C TYR A 77 -0.78 1.57 2.07
N LEU A 78 -1.51 2.22 1.16
CA LEU A 78 -1.34 3.64 0.85
C LEU A 78 -2.66 4.38 1.10
N SER A 79 -2.72 5.20 2.14
CA SER A 79 -3.85 6.09 2.40
C SER A 79 -3.52 7.49 1.90
N LEU A 80 -4.29 7.99 0.92
CA LEU A 80 -4.10 9.35 0.36
C LEU A 80 -5.06 10.39 0.96
N LYS A 81 -5.85 10.01 1.96
CA LYS A 81 -6.89 10.84 2.59
C LYS A 81 -6.38 12.20 3.09
N ASP A 82 -5.22 12.19 3.74
CA ASP A 82 -4.67 13.38 4.40
C ASP A 82 -3.74 14.19 3.48
N ILE A 83 -3.57 13.77 2.22
CA ILE A 83 -2.75 14.50 1.26
C ILE A 83 -3.55 15.69 0.73
N SER A 84 -3.12 16.87 1.11
CA SER A 84 -3.74 18.12 0.69
C SER A 84 -2.68 19.22 0.57
N GLY A 85 -3.09 20.42 0.17
CA GLY A 85 -2.18 21.55 0.08
C GLY A 85 -2.88 22.74 -0.52
N LYS A 86 -2.48 23.95 -0.13
CA LYS A 86 -2.91 25.17 -0.83
C LYS A 86 -2.15 25.36 -2.14
N THR A 87 -0.95 24.79 -2.23
CA THR A 87 -0.08 24.80 -3.42
C THR A 87 0.40 23.37 -3.73
N TRP A 88 0.98 23.20 -4.92
CA TRP A 88 1.65 21.95 -5.29
C TRP A 88 2.79 21.59 -4.33
N ASP A 89 3.60 22.58 -3.92
CA ASP A 89 4.72 22.35 -3.01
C ASP A 89 4.26 21.84 -1.63
N GLU A 90 3.17 22.40 -1.09
CA GLU A 90 2.55 21.90 0.15
C GLU A 90 2.07 20.45 -0.01
N MET A 91 1.39 20.14 -1.13
CA MET A 91 0.96 18.76 -1.41
C MET A 91 2.13 17.79 -1.56
N LEU A 92 3.23 18.24 -2.17
CA LEU A 92 4.42 17.42 -2.34
C LEU A 92 5.08 17.06 -1.00
N ILE A 93 4.98 17.94 0.01
CA ILE A 93 5.39 17.63 1.39
C ILE A 93 4.52 16.50 1.96
N ASP A 94 3.19 16.59 1.85
CA ASP A 94 2.28 15.55 2.33
C ASP A 94 2.49 14.20 1.63
N ILE A 95 2.75 14.22 0.31
CA ILE A 95 3.11 13.04 -0.48
C ILE A 95 4.41 12.43 0.05
N ARG A 96 5.43 13.25 0.32
CA ARG A 96 6.72 12.81 0.85
C ARG A 96 6.58 12.14 2.20
N THR A 97 5.86 12.77 3.12
CA THR A 97 5.59 12.20 4.45
C THR A 97 4.80 10.89 4.33
N THR A 98 3.82 10.82 3.41
CA THR A 98 3.04 9.59 3.18
C THR A 98 3.91 8.45 2.67
N ILE A 99 4.72 8.69 1.64
CA ILE A 99 5.62 7.67 1.08
C ILE A 99 6.70 7.26 2.11
N SER A 100 7.23 8.22 2.86
CA SER A 100 8.19 7.96 3.95
C SER A 100 7.62 6.99 4.98
N LYS A 101 6.37 7.20 5.43
CA LYS A 101 5.68 6.28 6.35
C LYS A 101 5.57 4.86 5.78
N VAL A 102 5.19 4.73 4.51
CA VAL A 102 5.11 3.41 3.84
C VAL A 102 6.49 2.75 3.82
N TYR A 103 7.55 3.47 3.45
CA TYR A 103 8.92 2.94 3.49
C TYR A 103 9.35 2.55 4.92
N ALA A 104 8.97 3.36 5.92
CA ALA A 104 9.30 3.11 7.31
C ALA A 104 8.67 1.80 7.83
N GLU A 105 7.47 1.44 7.39
CA GLU A 105 6.81 0.15 7.68
C GLU A 105 7.63 -1.05 7.16
N HIS A 106 8.48 -0.84 6.15
CA HIS A 106 9.28 -1.87 5.50
C HIS A 106 10.79 -1.73 5.72
N ARG A 107 11.21 -1.08 6.83
CA ARG A 107 12.64 -0.89 7.16
C ARG A 107 13.45 -2.18 7.23
N TYR A 108 12.83 -3.31 7.55
CA TYR A 108 13.49 -4.62 7.59
C TYR A 108 14.15 -5.00 6.25
N LEU A 109 13.70 -4.40 5.13
CA LEU A 109 14.31 -4.63 3.82
C LEU A 109 15.75 -4.10 3.73
N GLN A 110 16.13 -3.08 4.51
CA GLN A 110 17.41 -2.38 4.35
C GLN A 110 18.62 -3.32 4.42
N GLU A 111 18.56 -4.36 5.25
CA GLU A 111 19.64 -5.36 5.40
C GLU A 111 19.83 -6.26 4.16
N HIS A 112 18.88 -6.20 3.22
CA HIS A 112 18.81 -7.06 2.04
C HIS A 112 18.86 -6.27 0.72
N LEU A 113 19.04 -4.95 0.80
CA LEU A 113 19.17 -4.06 -0.36
C LEU A 113 20.63 -3.92 -0.77
N GLN A 114 20.85 -3.56 -2.04
CA GLN A 114 22.18 -3.14 -2.53
C GLN A 114 22.55 -1.77 -1.97
N ASP A 115 23.85 -1.44 -1.88
CA ASP A 115 24.33 -0.18 -1.30
C ASP A 115 23.64 1.07 -1.90
N GLU A 116 23.45 1.08 -3.22
CA GLU A 116 22.79 2.18 -3.94
C GLU A 116 21.29 2.29 -3.61
N GLU A 117 20.63 1.14 -3.41
CA GLU A 117 19.22 1.05 -3.02
C GLU A 117 19.05 1.51 -1.56
N ILE A 118 19.98 1.16 -0.67
CA ILE A 118 20.01 1.62 0.73
C ILE A 118 20.07 3.15 0.79
N ILE A 119 20.96 3.78 0.01
CA ILE A 119 21.09 5.24 -0.03
C ILE A 119 19.76 5.89 -0.43
N LYS A 120 19.11 5.40 -1.48
CA LYS A 120 17.79 5.91 -1.90
C LYS A 120 16.73 5.70 -0.82
N PHE A 121 16.66 4.49 -0.25
CA PHE A 121 15.70 4.12 0.78
C PHE A 121 15.83 5.04 2.00
N ASP A 122 17.05 5.27 2.48
CA ASP A 122 17.33 6.14 3.62
C ASP A 122 16.92 7.59 3.37
N ARG A 123 17.17 8.11 2.15
CA ARG A 123 16.75 9.48 1.79
C ARG A 123 15.23 9.64 1.78
N ILE A 124 14.49 8.64 1.29
CA ILE A 124 13.03 8.65 1.28
C ILE A 124 12.48 8.60 2.71
N VAL A 125 12.99 7.68 3.52
CA VAL A 125 12.62 7.50 4.93
C VAL A 125 12.91 8.74 5.79
N ARG A 126 13.98 9.47 5.47
CA ARG A 126 14.35 10.72 6.17
C ARG A 126 13.63 11.95 5.62
N GLU A 127 12.72 11.77 4.66
CA GLU A 127 11.99 12.86 4.01
C GLU A 127 12.93 13.91 3.39
N ASP A 128 14.07 13.48 2.82
CA ASP A 128 15.07 14.38 2.26
C ASP A 128 14.48 15.25 1.13
N PRO A 129 14.35 16.58 1.31
CA PRO A 129 13.72 17.46 0.34
C PRO A 129 14.53 17.57 -0.97
N SER A 130 15.83 17.23 -0.94
CA SER A 130 16.70 17.22 -2.12
C SER A 130 16.58 15.93 -2.94
N TYR A 131 15.80 14.94 -2.48
CA TYR A 131 15.55 13.73 -3.27
C TYR A 131 14.67 14.08 -4.48
N PRO A 132 15.16 13.84 -5.72
CA PRO A 132 14.66 14.54 -6.91
C PRO A 132 13.24 14.15 -7.33
N THR A 133 12.83 12.90 -7.13
CA THR A 133 11.45 12.49 -7.45
C THR A 133 11.01 11.27 -6.67
N LEU A 134 9.76 11.30 -6.18
CA LEU A 134 9.11 10.19 -5.50
C LEU A 134 8.19 9.37 -6.42
N ARG A 135 8.07 9.78 -7.70
CA ARG A 135 7.12 9.18 -8.66
C ARG A 135 7.35 7.69 -8.90
N HIS A 136 8.54 7.16 -8.63
CA HIS A 136 8.84 5.73 -8.80
C HIS A 136 9.05 4.98 -7.48
N ALA A 137 9.05 5.69 -6.35
CA ALA A 137 9.43 5.13 -5.06
C ALA A 137 8.59 3.90 -4.68
N LEU A 138 7.26 4.00 -4.71
CA LEU A 138 6.40 2.87 -4.35
C LEU A 138 6.55 1.68 -5.32
N GLY A 139 6.86 1.94 -6.59
CA GLY A 139 7.19 0.90 -7.57
C GLY A 139 8.49 0.17 -7.20
N GLU A 140 9.56 0.91 -6.95
CA GLU A 140 10.85 0.36 -6.48
C GLU A 140 10.65 -0.46 -5.18
N LEU A 141 9.88 0.07 -4.21
CA LEU A 141 9.56 -0.64 -2.97
C LEU A 141 8.82 -1.96 -3.22
N SER A 142 7.88 -1.99 -4.17
CA SER A 142 7.16 -3.23 -4.52
C SER A 142 8.10 -4.29 -5.10
N GLU A 143 9.11 -3.88 -5.87
CA GLU A 143 10.15 -4.76 -6.40
C GLU A 143 11.04 -5.29 -5.26
N TYR A 144 11.43 -4.43 -4.31
CA TYR A 144 12.21 -4.84 -3.14
C TYR A 144 11.47 -5.88 -2.31
N LEU A 145 10.18 -5.64 -2.03
CA LEU A 145 9.32 -6.58 -1.32
C LEU A 145 9.19 -7.91 -2.08
N ALA A 146 9.03 -7.85 -3.41
CA ALA A 146 8.91 -9.05 -4.22
C ALA A 146 10.20 -9.89 -4.23
N ARG A 147 11.37 -9.24 -4.33
CA ARG A 147 12.67 -9.91 -4.25
C ARG A 147 12.91 -10.52 -2.87
N TYR A 148 12.58 -9.79 -1.80
CA TYR A 148 12.80 -10.27 -0.44
C TYR A 148 11.87 -11.43 -0.06
N HIS A 149 10.57 -11.29 -0.30
CA HIS A 149 9.57 -12.29 0.10
C HIS A 149 9.38 -13.42 -0.91
N GLN A 150 9.98 -13.32 -2.11
CA GLN A 150 9.75 -14.22 -3.25
C GLN A 150 8.26 -14.36 -3.58
N GLN A 151 7.52 -13.26 -3.45
CA GLN A 151 6.06 -13.22 -3.60
C GLN A 151 5.63 -11.85 -4.13
N LYS A 152 4.63 -11.82 -5.02
CA LYS A 152 4.08 -10.56 -5.53
C LYS A 152 3.44 -9.74 -4.41
N CYS A 153 3.58 -8.42 -4.51
CA CYS A 153 2.99 -7.49 -3.56
C CYS A 153 1.50 -7.24 -3.87
N ILE A 154 0.68 -7.19 -2.83
CA ILE A 154 -0.68 -6.65 -2.91
C ILE A 154 -0.61 -5.16 -2.57
N VAL A 155 -1.14 -4.32 -3.46
CA VAL A 155 -1.20 -2.87 -3.24
C VAL A 155 -2.65 -2.49 -2.90
N LEU A 156 -2.84 -1.88 -1.72
CA LEU A 156 -4.13 -1.40 -1.25
C LEU A 156 -4.09 0.12 -1.14
N ILE A 157 -4.91 0.81 -1.94
CA ILE A 157 -4.91 2.28 -2.00
C ILE A 157 -6.26 2.79 -1.49
N ASP A 158 -6.24 3.55 -0.40
CA ASP A 158 -7.43 4.21 0.14
C ASP A 158 -7.49 5.68 -0.30
N GLU A 159 -8.71 6.15 -0.58
CA GLU A 159 -9.01 7.50 -1.09
C GLU A 159 -8.11 7.93 -2.28
N TYR A 160 -7.91 7.05 -3.26
CA TYR A 160 -7.01 7.27 -4.40
C TYR A 160 -7.24 8.58 -5.17
N ASP A 161 -8.48 9.11 -5.14
CA ASP A 161 -8.94 10.31 -5.83
C ASP A 161 -8.86 11.59 -4.98
N ALA A 162 -8.66 11.48 -3.66
CA ALA A 162 -8.64 12.63 -2.74
C ALA A 162 -7.62 13.72 -3.12
N PRO A 163 -6.32 13.42 -3.35
CA PRO A 163 -5.36 14.46 -3.70
C PRO A 163 -5.62 15.07 -5.08
N ILE A 164 -6.16 14.30 -6.02
CA ILE A 164 -6.53 14.79 -7.36
C ILE A 164 -7.69 15.80 -7.25
N GLY A 165 -8.70 15.48 -6.44
CA GLY A 165 -9.81 16.39 -6.17
C GLY A 165 -9.37 17.66 -5.45
N ALA A 166 -8.47 17.54 -4.47
CA ALA A 166 -7.89 18.69 -3.77
C ALA A 166 -7.13 19.62 -4.73
N ALA A 167 -6.27 19.06 -5.60
CA ALA A 167 -5.51 19.81 -6.59
C ALA A 167 -6.42 20.54 -7.60
N TYR A 168 -7.49 19.89 -8.05
CA TYR A 168 -8.49 20.50 -8.93
C TYR A 168 -9.12 21.75 -8.30
N HIS A 169 -9.55 21.67 -7.04
CA HIS A 169 -10.15 22.81 -6.34
C HIS A 169 -9.17 23.95 -6.03
N LYS A 170 -7.86 23.69 -6.07
CA LYS A 170 -6.81 24.64 -5.73
C LYS A 170 -6.04 25.17 -6.93
N GLY A 171 -6.30 24.66 -8.14
CA GLY A 171 -5.77 25.20 -9.39
C GLY A 171 -4.40 24.66 -9.81
N TYR A 172 -3.94 23.54 -9.24
CA TYR A 172 -2.67 22.87 -9.62
C TYR A 172 -2.90 21.41 -10.06
N TYR A 173 -4.04 21.17 -10.72
CA TYR A 173 -4.44 19.84 -11.18
C TYR A 173 -3.39 19.17 -12.08
N ASP A 174 -2.84 19.91 -13.03
CA ASP A 174 -1.89 19.37 -14.01
C ASP A 174 -0.60 18.90 -13.32
N ASP A 175 -0.06 19.69 -12.38
CA ASP A 175 1.11 19.31 -11.58
C ASP A 175 0.87 18.01 -10.79
N ALA A 176 -0.30 17.90 -10.16
CA ALA A 176 -0.68 16.70 -9.42
C ALA A 176 -0.82 15.49 -10.36
N MET A 177 -1.45 15.65 -11.52
CA MET A 177 -1.60 14.56 -12.48
C MET A 177 -0.26 14.11 -13.08
N ASP A 178 0.67 15.05 -13.31
CA ASP A 178 2.02 14.76 -13.76
C ASP A 178 2.82 13.95 -12.73
N PHE A 179 2.46 14.03 -11.45
CA PHE A 179 3.02 13.18 -10.40
C PHE A 179 2.29 11.84 -10.25
N PHE A 180 0.98 11.86 -10.05
CA PHE A 180 0.20 10.67 -9.69
C PHE A 180 0.07 9.67 -10.84
N ARG A 181 -0.01 10.11 -12.10
CA ARG A 181 -0.10 9.19 -13.25
C ARG A 181 1.14 8.29 -13.36
N PRO A 182 2.38 8.82 -13.41
CA PRO A 182 3.57 7.97 -13.39
C PRO A 182 3.66 7.11 -12.13
N MET A 183 3.26 7.62 -10.97
CA MET A 183 3.31 6.86 -9.71
C MET A 183 2.43 5.63 -9.74
N PHE A 184 1.15 5.76 -10.08
CA PHE A 184 0.25 4.61 -10.17
C PHE A 184 0.65 3.68 -11.32
N SER A 185 1.11 4.22 -12.46
CA SER A 185 1.62 3.41 -13.58
C SER A 185 2.86 2.60 -13.19
N SER A 186 3.73 3.14 -12.32
CA SER A 186 4.90 2.41 -11.83
C SER A 186 4.53 1.35 -10.80
N LEU A 187 3.56 1.63 -9.93
CA LEU A 187 3.19 0.77 -8.80
C LEU A 187 2.27 -0.40 -9.20
N LEU A 188 1.46 -0.24 -10.25
CA LEU A 188 0.40 -1.20 -10.62
C LEU A 188 0.74 -2.02 -11.88
N LYS A 189 2.01 -2.16 -12.23
CA LYS A 189 2.50 -2.98 -13.36
C LYS A 189 2.66 -4.44 -12.97
#